data_AF-A0A958Z734-F1
#
_entry.id   AF-A0A958Z734-F1
#
_cell.length_a   1.000
_cell.length_b   1.000
_cell.length_c   1.000
_cell.angle_alpha   90.00
_cell.angle_beta   90.00
_cell.angle_gamma   90.00
#
_symmetry.space_group_name_H-M   'P 1'
#
loop_
_entity.id
_entity.type
_entity.pdbx_description
1 polymer ?
#
loop_
_entity_poly.entity_id
_entity_poly.type
_entity_poly.pdbx_seq_one_letter_code
_entity_poly.pdbx_strand_id
1 'polypeptide(L)'
;VSKHWKEPDKGIWEFRAEDRHFTFSKVLCWTAIDRAIKVAKLLGKKRKLEKWHALENEIRQDIMNHAWNDEVKAFTQSYGSRDLDASVLLMEAYDFIDAKDPKYISTVYAIEKELSHDGLLYRYKNKDDFGLPSSSFTICTFWYINSLFKIG
;
A
#
# COMPACT_ATOMS: atom_id res chain seq x y z
N VAL A 1 5.91 13.40 -7.43
CA VAL A 1 4.80 12.59 -7.96
C VAL A 1 4.68 12.68 -9.49
N SER A 2 4.14 13.75 -10.09
CA SER A 2 3.75 13.75 -11.52
C SER A 2 4.84 13.35 -12.54
N LYS A 3 6.12 13.52 -12.20
CA LYS A 3 7.25 13.15 -13.08
C LYS A 3 7.73 11.70 -12.90
N HIS A 4 7.67 11.16 -11.69
CA HIS A 4 8.41 9.96 -11.30
C HIS A 4 7.53 8.86 -10.69
N TRP A 5 6.23 9.09 -10.47
CA TRP A 5 5.38 8.09 -9.81
C TRP A 5 5.27 6.78 -10.61
N LYS A 6 5.56 6.79 -11.91
CA LYS A 6 5.61 5.60 -12.78
C LYS A 6 6.92 4.85 -12.70
N GLU A 7 7.97 5.41 -12.11
CA GLU A 7 9.26 4.74 -11.97
C GLU A 7 9.17 3.69 -10.84
N PRO A 8 9.95 2.59 -10.93
CA PRO A 8 10.12 1.68 -9.83
C PRO A 8 11.02 2.30 -8.75
N ASP A 9 10.90 1.82 -7.52
CA ASP A 9 11.67 2.30 -6.36
C ASP A 9 12.05 1.14 -5.42
N LYS A 10 12.51 1.50 -4.22
CA LYS A 10 13.07 0.60 -3.21
C LYS A 10 12.07 0.19 -2.11
N GLY A 11 10.84 0.70 -2.16
CA GLY A 11 9.84 0.52 -1.11
C GLY A 11 10.23 1.21 0.21
N ILE A 12 9.32 1.19 1.18
CA ILE A 12 9.59 1.73 2.54
C ILE A 12 10.66 0.93 3.31
N TRP A 13 10.93 -0.30 2.87
CA TRP A 13 11.90 -1.20 3.49
C TRP A 13 13.29 -1.16 2.85
N GLU A 14 13.51 -0.30 1.85
CA GLU A 14 14.80 -0.07 1.18
C GLU A 14 15.44 -1.33 0.56
N PHE A 15 14.67 -2.11 -0.21
CA PHE A 15 15.15 -3.32 -0.91
C PHE A 15 16.26 -3.00 -1.90
N ARG A 16 17.50 -3.46 -1.66
CA ARG A 16 18.68 -3.04 -2.42
C ARG A 16 18.83 -3.78 -3.74
N ALA A 17 18.44 -5.05 -3.78
CA ALA A 17 18.62 -5.91 -4.95
C ALA A 17 17.91 -5.43 -6.22
N GLU A 18 16.68 -4.90 -6.11
CA GLU A 18 15.86 -4.59 -7.30
C GLU A 18 15.01 -3.35 -7.08
N ASP A 19 14.73 -2.63 -8.17
CA ASP A 19 13.70 -1.59 -8.19
C ASP A 19 12.38 -2.22 -8.64
N ARG A 20 11.31 -2.01 -7.88
CA ARG A 20 9.98 -2.54 -8.21
C ARG A 20 8.90 -1.47 -8.06
N HIS A 21 7.73 -1.72 -8.63
CA HIS A 21 6.54 -0.94 -8.33
C HIS A 21 5.92 -1.42 -7.02
N PHE A 22 6.48 -0.97 -5.90
CA PHE A 22 5.96 -1.30 -4.57
C PHE A 22 4.59 -0.64 -4.35
N THR A 23 3.61 -1.45 -3.96
CA THR A 23 2.21 -1.00 -3.82
C THR A 23 2.10 0.17 -2.86
N PHE A 24 2.76 0.08 -1.70
CA PHE A 24 2.74 1.14 -0.70
C PHE A 24 3.39 2.45 -1.20
N SER A 25 4.47 2.38 -1.98
CA SER A 25 5.08 3.57 -2.59
C SER A 25 4.13 4.27 -3.57
N LYS A 26 3.41 3.50 -4.39
CA LYS A 26 2.40 4.03 -5.32
C LYS A 26 1.22 4.65 -4.57
N VAL A 27 0.78 4.01 -3.49
CA VAL A 27 -0.26 4.55 -2.59
C VAL A 27 0.18 5.88 -1.99
N LEU A 28 1.42 6.03 -1.52
CA LEU A 28 1.92 7.32 -1.03
C LEU A 28 2.00 8.39 -2.14
N CYS A 29 2.32 8.00 -3.38
CA CYS A 29 2.23 8.91 -4.53
C CYS A 29 0.80 9.39 -4.77
N TRP A 30 -0.19 8.50 -4.69
CA TRP A 30 -1.62 8.85 -4.77
C TRP A 30 -2.01 9.80 -3.64
N THR A 31 -1.67 9.43 -2.40
CA THR A 31 -1.97 10.20 -1.18
C THR A 31 -1.47 11.63 -1.28
N ALA A 32 -0.25 11.82 -1.78
CA ALA A 32 0.31 13.17 -1.96
C ALA A 32 -0.55 14.05 -2.88
N ILE A 33 -1.17 13.48 -3.93
CA ILE A 33 -2.06 14.23 -4.83
C ILE A 33 -3.42 14.47 -4.17
N ASP A 34 -4.01 13.46 -3.55
CA ASP A 34 -5.28 13.59 -2.80
C ASP A 34 -5.17 14.67 -1.71
N ARG A 35 -4.11 14.66 -0.90
CA ARG A 35 -3.86 15.70 0.11
C ARG A 35 -3.67 17.09 -0.52
N ALA A 36 -2.97 17.19 -1.66
CA ALA A 36 -2.79 18.46 -2.35
C ALA A 36 -4.13 19.04 -2.87
N ILE A 37 -5.02 18.18 -3.39
CA ILE A 37 -6.38 18.55 -3.81
C ILE A 37 -7.18 19.07 -2.62
N LYS A 38 -7.19 18.31 -1.50
CA LYS A 38 -7.90 18.70 -0.26
C LYS A 38 -7.43 20.06 0.25
N VAL A 39 -6.12 20.27 0.34
CA VAL A 39 -5.53 21.56 0.75
C VAL A 39 -5.90 22.68 -0.23
N ALA A 40 -5.84 22.45 -1.54
CA ALA A 40 -6.20 23.48 -2.51
C ALA A 40 -7.68 23.87 -2.43
N LYS A 41 -8.59 22.92 -2.17
CA LYS A 41 -10.02 23.21 -1.93
C LYS A 41 -10.20 24.10 -0.68
N LEU A 42 -9.53 23.77 0.42
CA LEU A 42 -9.57 24.57 1.66
C LEU A 42 -9.06 26.01 1.44
N LEU A 43 -8.05 26.18 0.59
CA LEU A 43 -7.46 27.49 0.26
C LEU A 43 -8.16 28.22 -0.89
N GLY A 44 -9.27 27.68 -1.43
CA GLY A 44 -9.98 28.25 -2.58
C GLY A 44 -9.17 28.28 -3.89
N LYS A 45 -8.11 27.48 -4.00
CA LYS A 45 -7.23 27.44 -5.19
C LYS A 45 -7.76 26.43 -6.22
N LYS A 46 -8.25 26.92 -7.35
CA LYS A 46 -8.88 26.07 -8.39
C LYS A 46 -7.95 25.68 -9.55
N ARG A 47 -6.91 26.47 -9.83
CA ARG A 47 -6.09 26.40 -11.07
C ARG A 47 -5.52 25.01 -11.41
N LYS A 48 -5.19 24.19 -10.41
CA LYS A 48 -4.55 22.88 -10.61
C LYS A 48 -5.47 21.68 -10.33
N LEU A 49 -6.70 21.92 -9.87
CA LEU A 49 -7.58 20.84 -9.38
C LEU A 49 -7.89 19.81 -10.46
N GLU A 50 -8.23 20.25 -11.67
CA GLU A 50 -8.53 19.37 -12.79
C GLU A 50 -7.36 18.44 -13.11
N LYS A 51 -6.14 19.00 -13.26
CA LYS A 51 -4.93 18.22 -13.54
C LYS A 51 -4.60 17.25 -12.41
N TRP A 52 -4.80 17.65 -11.16
CA TRP A 52 -4.54 16.78 -10.01
C TRP A 52 -5.58 15.68 -9.88
N HIS A 53 -6.86 15.95 -10.13
CA HIS A 53 -7.89 14.90 -10.14
C HIS A 53 -7.66 13.88 -11.25
N ALA A 54 -7.24 14.32 -12.43
CA ALA A 54 -6.87 13.40 -13.51
C ALA A 54 -5.70 12.48 -13.09
N LEU A 55 -4.64 13.06 -12.50
CA LEU A 55 -3.48 12.31 -12.03
C LEU A 55 -3.80 11.39 -10.84
N GLU A 56 -4.60 11.86 -9.89
CA GLU A 56 -5.10 11.07 -8.76
C GLU A 56 -5.86 9.83 -9.25
N ASN A 57 -6.78 10.01 -10.20
CA ASN A 57 -7.51 8.91 -10.80
C ASN A 57 -6.59 7.97 -11.59
N GLU A 58 -5.62 8.50 -12.35
CA GLU A 58 -4.63 7.69 -13.08
C GLU A 58 -3.85 6.77 -12.13
N ILE A 59 -3.30 7.31 -11.04
CA ILE A 59 -2.54 6.52 -10.05
C ILE A 59 -3.46 5.51 -9.36
N ARG A 60 -4.71 5.90 -9.03
CA ARG A 60 -5.68 4.99 -8.40
C ARG A 60 -5.96 3.79 -9.30
N GLN A 61 -6.27 4.01 -10.57
CA GLN A 61 -6.56 2.93 -11.52
C GLN A 61 -5.34 2.04 -11.72
N ASP A 62 -4.14 2.61 -11.80
CA ASP A 62 -2.90 1.85 -11.91
C ASP A 62 -2.71 0.89 -10.73
N ILE A 63 -2.87 1.37 -9.49
CA ILE A 63 -2.77 0.53 -8.29
C ILE A 63 -3.86 -0.55 -8.29
N MET A 64 -5.11 -0.19 -8.56
CA MET A 64 -6.23 -1.15 -8.53
C MET A 64 -6.10 -2.27 -9.58
N ASN A 65 -5.45 -1.99 -10.71
CA ASN A 65 -5.25 -2.95 -11.79
C ASN A 65 -4.00 -3.82 -11.60
N HIS A 66 -2.93 -3.29 -11.01
CA HIS A 66 -1.63 -3.96 -11.01
C HIS A 66 -1.17 -4.46 -9.63
N ALA A 67 -1.67 -3.89 -8.54
CA ALA A 67 -1.31 -4.31 -7.17
C ALA A 67 -2.15 -5.49 -6.66
N TRP A 68 -3.34 -5.71 -7.22
CA TRP A 68 -4.20 -6.84 -6.85
C TRP A 68 -3.70 -8.12 -7.52
N ASN A 69 -3.55 -9.19 -6.73
CA ASN A 69 -3.21 -10.50 -7.24
C ASN A 69 -4.37 -11.49 -7.00
N ASP A 70 -4.88 -12.07 -8.08
CA ASP A 70 -6.03 -12.97 -8.04
C ASP A 70 -5.75 -14.35 -7.46
N GLU A 71 -4.48 -14.79 -7.41
CA GLU A 71 -4.10 -16.09 -6.84
C GLU A 71 -4.10 -16.04 -5.31
N VAL A 72 -3.53 -14.98 -4.73
CA VAL A 72 -3.47 -14.78 -3.27
C VAL A 72 -4.63 -13.97 -2.72
N LYS A 73 -5.50 -13.44 -3.60
CA LYS A 73 -6.68 -12.63 -3.26
C LYS A 73 -6.34 -11.46 -2.33
N ALA A 74 -5.29 -10.72 -2.67
CA ALA A 74 -4.81 -9.60 -1.86
C ALA A 74 -4.12 -8.54 -2.73
N PHE A 75 -4.05 -7.32 -2.21
CA PHE A 75 -3.03 -6.37 -2.64
C PHE A 75 -1.65 -6.86 -2.15
N THR A 76 -0.68 -6.95 -3.05
CA THR A 76 0.63 -7.55 -2.78
C THR A 76 1.72 -6.49 -2.59
N GLN A 77 2.92 -6.93 -2.19
CA GLN A 77 4.08 -6.08 -1.91
C GLN A 77 4.44 -5.17 -3.09
N SER A 78 4.42 -5.72 -4.29
CA SER A 78 4.75 -5.02 -5.53
C SER A 78 3.97 -5.61 -6.71
N TYR A 79 3.82 -4.82 -7.77
CA TYR A 79 3.09 -5.25 -8.96
C TYR A 79 3.64 -6.56 -9.53
N GLY A 80 2.74 -7.47 -9.90
CA GLY A 80 3.06 -8.78 -10.45
C GLY A 80 3.62 -9.80 -9.44
N SER A 81 3.89 -9.41 -8.19
CA SER A 81 4.31 -10.34 -7.14
C SER A 81 3.12 -11.02 -6.45
N ARG A 82 3.39 -12.17 -5.83
CA ARG A 82 2.51 -12.86 -4.88
C ARG A 82 2.88 -12.58 -3.42
N ASP A 83 4.03 -11.96 -3.19
CA ASP A 83 4.54 -11.67 -1.84
C ASP A 83 3.64 -10.65 -1.14
N LEU A 84 3.30 -10.91 0.12
CA LEU A 84 2.52 -9.98 0.94
C LEU A 84 3.43 -9.08 1.77
N ASP A 85 2.95 -7.88 2.05
CA ASP A 85 3.67 -6.88 2.84
C ASP A 85 2.73 -6.16 3.79
N ALA A 86 3.10 -6.08 5.08
CA ALA A 86 2.29 -5.45 6.10
C ALA A 86 2.06 -3.95 5.87
N SER A 87 2.93 -3.26 5.11
CA SER A 87 2.71 -1.85 4.75
C SER A 87 1.48 -1.63 3.88
N VAL A 88 0.99 -2.67 3.17
CA VAL A 88 -0.22 -2.60 2.35
C VAL A 88 -1.48 -2.39 3.20
N LEU A 89 -1.46 -2.80 4.48
CA LEU A 89 -2.56 -2.53 5.42
C LEU A 89 -2.84 -1.02 5.57
N LEU A 90 -1.83 -0.18 5.36
CA LEU A 90 -1.95 1.28 5.49
C LEU A 90 -2.76 1.93 4.36
N MET A 91 -3.15 1.19 3.31
CA MET A 91 -4.00 1.73 2.25
C MET A 91 -5.30 2.34 2.79
N GLU A 92 -5.95 1.69 3.75
CA GLU A 92 -7.13 2.25 4.42
C GLU A 92 -6.78 3.48 5.25
N ALA A 93 -5.71 3.42 6.04
CA ALA A 93 -5.29 4.51 6.91
C ALA A 93 -4.93 5.81 6.14
N TYR A 94 -4.55 5.68 4.87
CA TYR A 94 -4.31 6.81 3.96
C TYR A 94 -5.53 7.23 3.14
N ASP A 95 -6.71 6.70 3.45
CA ASP A 95 -7.98 6.91 2.73
C ASP A 95 -7.95 6.43 1.26
N PHE A 96 -7.02 5.54 0.90
CA PHE A 96 -6.93 5.00 -0.46
C PHE A 96 -8.08 4.03 -0.74
N ILE A 97 -8.44 3.18 0.21
CA ILE A 97 -9.50 2.18 0.06
C ILE A 97 -10.40 2.19 1.28
N ASP A 98 -11.69 1.95 1.06
CA ASP A 98 -12.65 1.85 2.16
C ASP A 98 -12.41 0.56 2.95
N ALA A 99 -12.54 0.63 4.28
CA ALA A 99 -12.35 -0.52 5.16
C ALA A 99 -13.30 -1.68 4.84
N LYS A 100 -14.49 -1.39 4.30
CA LYS A 100 -15.49 -2.39 3.93
C LYS A 100 -15.36 -2.87 2.48
N ASP A 101 -14.37 -2.38 1.73
CA ASP A 101 -14.08 -2.90 0.40
C ASP A 101 -13.69 -4.38 0.49
N PRO A 102 -14.35 -5.29 -0.24
CA PRO A 102 -14.06 -6.73 -0.19
C PRO A 102 -12.59 -7.07 -0.47
N LYS A 103 -11.91 -6.32 -1.36
CA LYS A 103 -10.49 -6.53 -1.65
C LYS A 103 -9.61 -6.15 -0.47
N TYR A 104 -9.95 -5.08 0.26
CA TYR A 104 -9.21 -4.69 1.45
C TYR A 104 -9.40 -5.72 2.57
N ILE A 105 -10.64 -6.12 2.86
CA ILE A 105 -10.94 -7.17 3.85
C ILE A 105 -10.17 -8.45 3.52
N SER A 106 -10.21 -8.90 2.26
CA SER A 106 -9.47 -10.08 1.80
C SER A 106 -7.95 -9.92 2.00
N THR A 107 -7.41 -8.71 1.78
CA THR A 107 -5.99 -8.40 2.00
C THR A 107 -5.62 -8.48 3.48
N VAL A 108 -6.47 -7.97 4.38
CA VAL A 108 -6.23 -8.04 5.84
C VAL A 108 -6.12 -9.50 6.30
N TYR A 109 -7.07 -10.36 5.89
CA TYR A 109 -7.04 -11.79 6.25
C TYR A 109 -5.88 -12.55 5.59
N ALA A 110 -5.51 -12.22 4.35
CA ALA A 110 -4.36 -12.82 3.71
C ALA A 110 -3.05 -12.46 4.45
N ILE A 111 -2.91 -11.21 4.86
CA ILE A 111 -1.76 -10.74 5.65
C ILE A 111 -1.74 -11.39 7.04
N GLU A 112 -2.88 -11.53 7.72
CA GLU A 112 -2.96 -12.28 8.98
C GLU A 112 -2.41 -13.69 8.79
N LYS A 113 -2.99 -14.43 7.84
CA LYS A 113 -2.67 -15.84 7.62
C LYS A 113 -1.18 -16.04 7.30
N GLU A 114 -0.64 -15.22 6.42
CA GLU A 114 0.71 -15.44 5.89
C GLU A 114 1.78 -14.76 6.75
N LEU A 115 1.53 -13.58 7.32
CA LEU A 115 2.55 -12.78 8.02
C LEU A 115 2.45 -12.82 9.54
N SER A 116 1.38 -13.37 10.13
CA SER A 116 1.30 -13.53 11.59
C SER A 116 2.10 -14.74 12.08
N HIS A 117 2.70 -14.60 13.27
CA HIS A 117 3.30 -15.68 14.05
C HIS A 117 3.14 -15.33 15.53
N ASP A 118 2.44 -16.18 16.28
CA ASP A 118 2.12 -15.98 17.70
C ASP A 118 1.55 -14.59 18.03
N GLY A 119 0.70 -14.07 17.12
CA GLY A 119 0.03 -12.76 17.27
C GLY A 119 0.89 -11.55 16.89
N LEU A 120 2.11 -11.77 16.39
CA LEU A 120 3.01 -10.73 15.93
C LEU A 120 3.20 -10.82 14.41
N LEU A 121 3.28 -9.67 13.74
CA LEU A 121 3.42 -9.63 12.28
C LEU A 121 4.87 -9.40 11.84
N TYR A 122 5.27 -10.15 10.82
CA TYR A 122 6.43 -9.82 9.99
C TYR A 122 6.13 -8.64 9.06
N ARG A 123 7.19 -7.97 8.58
CA ARG A 123 7.07 -6.99 7.48
C ARG A 123 6.56 -7.68 6.21
N TYR A 124 7.20 -8.80 5.90
CA TYR A 124 6.99 -9.70 4.76
C TYR A 124 7.73 -11.01 5.07
N LYS A 125 7.59 -12.06 4.25
CA LYS A 125 8.29 -13.35 4.43
C LYS A 125 9.14 -13.80 3.24
N ASN A 126 9.19 -13.02 2.15
CA ASN A 126 10.12 -13.27 1.05
C ASN A 126 11.56 -12.92 1.43
N LYS A 127 12.51 -13.48 0.68
CA LYS A 127 13.95 -13.24 0.90
C LYS A 127 14.29 -11.80 0.50
N ASP A 128 14.94 -11.08 1.41
CA ASP A 128 15.52 -9.76 1.16
C ASP A 128 17.06 -9.82 1.11
N ASP A 129 17.71 -8.65 1.12
CA ASP A 129 19.17 -8.51 1.11
C ASP A 129 19.86 -9.15 2.33
N PHE A 130 19.11 -9.43 3.40
CA PHE A 130 19.56 -10.04 4.65
C PHE A 130 19.10 -11.50 4.81
N GLY A 131 18.35 -12.05 3.85
CA GLY A 131 17.85 -13.42 3.88
C GLY A 131 16.35 -13.48 4.17
N LEU A 132 15.91 -14.56 4.82
CA LEU A 132 14.52 -14.66 5.26
C LEU A 132 14.35 -13.90 6.58
N PRO A 133 13.30 -13.07 6.72
CA PRO A 133 12.99 -12.38 7.97
C PRO A 133 12.84 -13.38 9.13
N SER A 134 13.59 -13.16 10.21
CA SER A 134 13.56 -14.01 11.40
C SER A 134 12.74 -13.42 12.56
N SER A 135 12.43 -12.13 12.51
CA SER A 135 11.74 -11.41 13.58
C SER A 135 10.51 -10.66 13.08
N SER A 136 9.46 -10.64 13.90
CA SER A 136 8.32 -9.74 13.73
C SER A 136 8.73 -8.28 13.90
N PHE A 137 7.91 -7.35 13.39
CA PHE A 137 8.09 -5.93 13.62
C PHE A 137 6.85 -5.32 14.30
N THR A 138 7.02 -4.82 15.51
CA THR A 138 5.92 -4.37 16.39
C THR A 138 4.96 -3.40 15.72
N ILE A 139 5.47 -2.47 14.89
CA ILE A 139 4.63 -1.50 14.21
C ILE A 139 3.66 -2.14 13.21
N CYS A 140 4.06 -3.24 12.56
CA CYS A 140 3.20 -4.00 11.65
C CYS A 140 2.04 -4.66 12.41
N THR A 141 2.28 -5.14 13.63
CA THR A 141 1.21 -5.66 14.50
C THR A 141 0.19 -4.57 14.85
N PHE A 142 0.64 -3.33 15.12
CA PHE A 142 -0.29 -2.22 15.38
C PHE A 142 -1.10 -1.83 14.14
N TRP A 143 -0.49 -1.80 12.96
CA TRP A 143 -1.22 -1.56 11.71
C TRP A 143 -2.29 -2.64 11.49
N TYR A 144 -1.96 -3.89 11.81
CA TYR A 144 -2.90 -5.00 11.72
C TYR A 144 -4.05 -4.93 12.71
N ILE A 145 -3.77 -4.66 13.99
CA ILE A 145 -4.82 -4.45 15.00
C ILE A 145 -5.77 -3.33 14.56
N ASN A 146 -5.24 -2.22 14.05
CA ASN A 146 -6.08 -1.14 13.52
C ASN A 146 -6.89 -1.62 12.31
N SER A 147 -6.30 -2.39 11.40
CA SER A 147 -7.00 -2.92 10.23
C SER A 147 -8.15 -3.85 10.62
N LEU A 148 -7.94 -4.76 11.58
CA LEU A 148 -8.99 -5.61 12.16
C LEU A 148 -10.14 -4.75 12.72
N PHE A 149 -9.82 -3.76 13.56
CA PHE A 149 -10.83 -2.86 14.12
C PHE A 149 -11.65 -2.15 13.03
N LYS A 150 -11.01 -1.74 11.93
CA LYS A 150 -11.67 -1.06 10.81
C LYS A 150 -12.58 -1.98 10.01
N ILE A 151 -12.15 -3.21 9.74
CA ILE A 151 -12.96 -4.17 8.97
C ILE A 151 -14.12 -4.76 9.79
N GLY A 152 -14.05 -4.70 11.12
CA GLY A 152 -15.11 -5.15 12.05
C GLY A 152 -15.02 -6.63 12.34
#